data_AF-A0A4V2PIP2-F1
#
_entry.id   AF-A0A4V2PIP2-F1
#
_cell.length_a   1.000
_cell.length_b   1.000
_cell.length_c   1.000
_cell.angle_alpha   90.00
_cell.angle_beta   90.00
_cell.angle_gamma   90.00
#
_symmetry.space_group_name_H-M   'P 1'
#
loop_
_entity.id
_entity.type
_entity.pdbx_description
1 polymer ?
#
loop_
_entity_poly.entity_id
_entity_poly.type
_entity_poly.pdbx_seq_one_letter_code
_entity_poly.pdbx_strand_id
1 'polypeptide(L)' 'MASAVRQYGPNDPRTRAARDNWRGESYLAAVAAAVADAPPLSPDQRDRLAVLLRPAAVAAEQRPGVQAVAS' A
#
# COMPACT_ATOMS: atom_id res chain seq x y z
N MET A 1 -17.37 4.74 2.19
CA MET A 1 -17.05 6.07 2.76
C MET A 1 -18.28 6.93 3.09
N ALA A 2 -19.20 7.21 2.16
CA ALA A 2 -20.34 8.11 2.40
C ALA A 2 -21.28 7.67 3.55
N SER A 3 -21.41 6.36 3.79
CA SER A 3 -22.16 5.81 4.93
C SER A 3 -21.53 6.19 6.29
N ALA A 4 -20.22 6.01 6.44
CA ALA A 4 -19.50 6.31 7.69
C ALA A 4 -19.53 7.80 8.06
N VAL A 5 -19.37 8.69 7.06
CA VAL A 5 -19.47 10.15 7.29
C VAL A 5 -20.84 10.53 7.83
N ARG A 6 -21.92 9.95 7.29
CA ARG A 6 -23.30 10.21 7.74
C ARG A 6 -23.57 9.66 9.14
N GLN A 7 -22.95 8.53 9.49
CA GLN A 7 -23.19 7.84 10.77
C GLN A 7 -22.36 8.39 11.93
N TYR A 8 -21.11 8.79 11.68
CA TYR A 8 -20.16 9.14 12.73
C TYR A 8 -19.64 10.58 12.63
N GLY A 9 -19.93 11.27 11.52
CA GLY A 9 -19.42 12.61 11.26
C GLY A 9 -18.07 12.61 10.55
N PRO A 10 -17.65 13.76 9.99
CA PRO A 10 -16.52 13.85 9.07
C PRO A 10 -15.14 13.70 9.73
N ASN A 11 -15.04 13.94 11.04
CA ASN A 11 -13.79 13.92 11.80
C ASN A 11 -13.65 12.73 12.75
N ASP A 12 -14.67 11.87 12.86
CA ASP A 12 -14.61 10.68 13.70
C ASP A 12 -13.50 9.72 13.23
N PRO A 13 -12.75 9.10 14.16
CA PRO A 13 -11.68 8.15 13.81
C PRO A 13 -12.12 7.04 12.85
N ARG A 14 -13.36 6.54 12.95
CA ARG A 14 -13.91 5.50 12.07
C ARG A 14 -14.11 6.01 10.66
N THR A 15 -14.55 7.26 10.50
CA THR A 15 -14.66 7.91 9.19
C THR A 15 -13.29 8.13 8.56
N ARG A 16 -12.27 8.48 9.36
CA ARG A 16 -10.88 8.63 8.87
C ARG A 16 -10.30 7.28 8.43
N ALA A 17 -10.43 6.25 9.26
CA ALA A 17 -10.00 4.89 8.91
C ALA A 17 -10.67 4.40 7.62
N ALA A 18 -11.98 4.63 7.46
CA ALA A 18 -12.69 4.27 6.25
C ALA A 18 -12.21 5.04 5.00
N ARG A 19 -11.72 6.28 5.15
CA ARG A 19 -11.10 7.04 4.04
C ARG A 19 -9.73 6.49 3.69
N ASP A 20 -8.91 6.19 4.69
CA ASP A 20 -7.55 5.70 4.47
C ASP A 20 -7.57 4.31 3.83
N ASN A 21 -8.47 3.43 4.27
CA ASN A 21 -8.71 2.14 3.64
C ASN A 21 -9.14 2.31 2.18
N TRP A 22 -10.13 3.17 1.92
CA TRP A 22 -10.59 3.41 0.55
C TRP A 22 -9.49 3.97 -0.36
N ARG A 23 -8.63 4.86 0.16
CA ARG A 23 -7.47 5.38 -0.58
C ARG A 23 -6.46 4.27 -0.90
N GLY A 24 -6.16 3.41 0.09
CA GLY A 24 -5.28 2.27 -0.11
C GLY A 24 -5.80 1.31 -1.17
N GLU A 25 -7.07 0.92 -1.08
CA GLU A 25 -7.74 0.05 -2.06
C GLU A 25 -7.74 0.69 -3.46
N SER A 26 -8.07 1.98 -3.55
CA SER A 26 -8.11 2.70 -4.84
C SER A 26 -6.72 2.79 -5.46
N TYR A 27 -5.68 3.01 -4.65
CA TYR A 27 -4.30 3.03 -5.12
C TYR A 27 -3.88 1.66 -5.67
N LEU A 28 -4.14 0.58 -4.92
CA LEU A 28 -3.81 -0.78 -5.37
C LEU A 28 -4.55 -1.15 -6.66
N ALA A 29 -5.83 -0.77 -6.79
CA ALA A 29 -6.60 -0.97 -8.00
C ALA A 29 -5.99 -0.21 -9.20
N ALA A 30 -5.58 1.05 -9.00
CA ALA A 30 -4.93 1.83 -10.05
C ALA A 30 -3.57 1.25 -10.48
N VAL A 31 -2.76 0.78 -9.51
CA VAL A 31 -1.49 0.08 -9.81
C VAL A 31 -1.75 -1.20 -10.59
N ALA A 32 -2.72 -2.02 -10.18
CA ALA A 32 -3.06 -3.26 -10.88
C ALA A 32 -3.50 -2.99 -12.33
N ALA A 33 -4.32 -1.98 -12.56
CA ALA A 33 -4.72 -1.56 -13.90
C ALA A 33 -3.53 -1.10 -14.74
N ALA A 34 -2.67 -0.23 -14.18
CA ALA A 34 -1.48 0.25 -14.89
C ALA A 34 -0.49 -0.87 -15.23
N VAL A 35 -0.33 -1.87 -14.35
CA VAL A 35 0.52 -3.04 -14.61
C VAL A 35 -0.10 -3.96 -15.66
N ALA A 36 -1.42 -4.13 -15.68
CA ALA A 36 -2.11 -4.94 -16.68
C ALA A 36 -1.97 -4.37 -18.10
N ASP A 37 -2.01 -3.04 -18.23
CA ASP A 37 -1.87 -2.34 -19.51
C ASP A 37 -0.42 -2.16 -19.98
N ALA A 38 0.56 -2.39 -19.09
CA ALA A 38 1.97 -2.18 -19.40
C ALA A 38 2.52 -3.33 -20.28
N PRO A 39 3.36 -3.03 -21.28
CA PRO A 39 4.07 -4.06 -22.01
C PRO A 39 5.02 -4.83 -21.07
N PRO A 40 5.25 -6.13 -21.31
CA PRO A 40 6.13 -6.94 -20.47
C PRO A 40 7.56 -6.39 -20.51
N LEU A 41 8.22 -6.40 -19.35
CA LEU A 41 9.60 -5.93 -19.25
C LEU A 41 10.55 -6.83 -20.05
N SER A 42 11.44 -6.20 -20.81
CA SER A 42 12.54 -6.88 -21.46
C SER A 42 13.50 -7.51 -20.42
N PRO A 43 14.29 -8.52 -20.80
CA PRO A 43 15.31 -9.08 -19.91
C PRO A 43 16.25 -8.01 -19.33
N ASP A 44 16.78 -7.12 -20.17
CA ASP A 44 17.66 -6.03 -19.73
C ASP A 44 17.00 -5.09 -18.71
N GLN A 45 15.71 -4.81 -18.86
CA GLN A 45 14.95 -3.98 -17.91
C GLN A 45 14.79 -4.70 -16.57
N ARG A 46 14.49 -6.00 -16.59
CA ARG A 46 14.40 -6.83 -15.38
C ARG A 46 15.73 -6.91 -14.65
N ASP A 47 16.84 -7.05 -15.38
CA ASP A 47 18.17 -7.11 -14.79
C ASP A 47 18.57 -5.79 -14.12
N ARG A 48 18.24 -4.66 -14.77
CA ARG A 48 18.45 -3.32 -14.16
C ARG A 48 17.62 -3.15 -12.89
N LEU A 49 16.35 -3.54 -12.91
CA LEU A 49 15.50 -3.50 -11.72
C LEU A 49 16.02 -4.42 -10.62
N ALA A 50 16.50 -5.61 -10.96
CA ALA A 50 17.08 -6.54 -9.99
C ALA A 50 18.31 -5.96 -9.29
N VAL A 51 19.13 -5.17 -9.97
CA VAL A 51 20.26 -4.44 -9.37
C VAL A 51 19.75 -3.33 -8.44
N LEU A 52 18.78 -2.52 -8.89
CA LEU A 52 18.24 -1.40 -8.10
C LEU A 52 17.52 -1.86 -6.81
N LEU A 53 16.90 -3.04 -6.83
CA LEU A 53 16.09 -3.56 -5.72
C LEU A 53 16.89 -4.43 -4.73
N ARG A 54 18.14 -4.80 -5.07
CA ARG A 54 19.03 -5.65 -4.28
C ARG A 54 20.01 -4.79 -3.46
N PRO A 55 20.00 -4.78 -2.11
CA PRO A 55 18.91 -4.90 -1.14
C PRO A 55 18.55 -3.54 -0.50
N ALA A 56 17.37 -3.04 -0.85
CA ALA A 56 16.41 -2.52 0.13
C ALA A 56 15.49 -3.65 0.67
N ALA A 57 15.57 -4.84 0.09
CA ALA A 57 14.75 -6.01 0.40
C ALA A 57 15.10 -6.73 1.73
N VAL A 58 16.32 -6.59 2.25
CA VAL A 58 16.71 -7.20 3.55
C VAL A 58 16.11 -6.43 4.74
N ALA A 59 15.85 -5.12 4.59
CA ALA A 59 15.26 -4.28 5.63
C ALA A 59 13.74 -4.46 5.79
N ALA A 60 13.04 -4.98 4.78
CA ALA A 60 11.60 -5.21 4.84
C ALA A 60 11.22 -6.44 5.69
N GLU A 61 12.11 -7.44 5.77
CA GLU A 61 11.93 -8.65 6.56
C GLU A 61 12.41 -8.47 8.03
N GLN A 62 13.17 -7.41 8.30
CA GLN A 62 13.77 -7.07 9.60
C GLN A 62 13.10 -5.86 10.27
N ARG A 63 11.77 -5.76 10.27
CA ARG A 63 11.07 -4.90 11.24
C ARG A 63 10.71 -5.71 12.50
N PRO A 64 11.58 -5.78 13.52
CA PRO A 64 11.18 -6.27 14.83
C PRO A 64 10.36 -5.20 15.54
N GLY A 65 9.22 -5.59 16.11
CA GLY A 65 8.60 -4.91 17.24
C GLY A 65 7.78 -3.66 16.94
N VAL A 66 6.54 -3.86 16.47
CA VAL A 66 5.44 -3.06 17.04
C VAL A 66 5.31 -3.57 18.47
N GLN A 67 5.78 -2.78 19.45
CA GLN A 67 5.58 -3.05 20.87
C GLN A 67 4.10 -3.28 21.12
N ALA A 68 3.75 -4.51 21.51
CA ALA A 68 2.50 -4.78 22.18
C ALA A 68 2.57 -4.09 23.55
N VAL A 69 1.93 -2.92 23.65
CA VAL A 69 1.57 -2.33 24.93
C VAL A 69 0.48 -3.23 25.51
N ALA A 70 0.83 -4.04 26.50
CA ALA A 70 -0.12 -4.76 27.32
C ALA A 70 0.29 -4.60 28.78
N SER A 71 -0.51 -3.77 29.46
CA SER A 71 -0.88 -3.69 30.88
C SER A 71 0.21 -3.76 31.95
#